data_AF-A0A0X3TQ39-F1
#
_entry.id   AF-A0A0X3TQ39-F1
#
_cell.length_a   1.000
_cell.length_b   1.000
_cell.length_c   1.000
_cell.angle_alpha   90.00
_cell.angle_beta   90.00
_cell.angle_gamma   90.00
#
_symmetry.space_group_name_H-M   'P 1'
#
loop_
_entity.id
_entity.type
_entity.pdbx_description
1 polymer ?
#
loop_
_entity_poly.entity_id
_entity_poly.type
_entity_poly.pdbx_seq_one_letter_code
_entity_poly.pdbx_strand_id
1 'polypeptide(L)'
;MEARDDSGGMTEAGIMEKCAARYGKSIHTIRKIIDATTWVKGFYPKLIENPPELFPLTQALQLRTIHRLDPSVGKEISSDVFEGKFSGPQLADIVVELNKKYRPKPVAPDKLSPIEIKRRKAEALEEEVSNLLAQLLEGENFPSRPEVSSGRAVVPPCDFVVSVDGKPTIVAEVKNFSSKEPTTNLVSLLGNCALWQNQGFSPWLFFPSDAAPRIDKFQSMAIKCGVTPLEIFLVGDGKAKPWESTVTKD
;
A
#
# COMPACT_ATOMS: atom_id res chain seq x y z
N MET A 1 46.79 20.51 -20.23
CA MET A 1 46.33 20.33 -18.84
C MET A 1 45.13 21.26 -18.68
N GLU A 2 43.97 20.84 -19.17
CA GLU A 2 42.72 21.59 -19.03
C GLU A 2 41.93 20.95 -17.90
N ALA A 3 41.73 21.71 -16.83
CA ALA A 3 40.80 21.36 -15.76
C ALA A 3 39.39 21.43 -16.35
N ARG A 4 38.71 20.28 -16.42
CA ARG A 4 37.29 20.24 -16.72
C ARG A 4 36.52 20.73 -15.51
N ASP A 5 35.80 21.82 -15.74
CA ASP A 5 34.79 22.40 -14.87
C ASP A 5 33.67 21.36 -14.68
N ASP A 6 33.66 20.72 -13.50
CA ASP A 6 32.73 19.68 -13.11
C ASP A 6 31.45 20.32 -12.54
N SER A 7 30.85 21.24 -13.29
CA SER A 7 29.56 21.82 -12.97
C SER A 7 28.43 20.85 -13.39
N GLY A 8 28.46 19.65 -12.80
CA GLY A 8 27.36 18.70 -12.88
C GLY A 8 26.16 19.27 -12.12
N GLY A 9 25.20 19.85 -12.86
CA GLY A 9 23.95 20.34 -12.29
C GLY A 9 23.33 19.25 -11.41
N MET A 10 23.30 19.50 -10.09
CA MET A 10 22.76 18.54 -9.14
C MET A 10 21.28 18.32 -9.46
N THR A 11 20.94 17.11 -9.86
CA THR A 11 19.55 16.71 -10.06
C THR A 11 18.82 16.75 -8.72
N GLU A 12 17.50 17.00 -8.75
CA GLU A 12 16.65 17.04 -7.56
C GLU A 12 16.77 15.75 -6.72
N ALA A 13 16.95 14.60 -7.39
CA ALA A 13 17.24 13.32 -6.76
C ALA A 13 18.59 13.32 -6.00
N GLY A 14 19.65 13.86 -6.60
CA GLY A 14 20.97 13.97 -5.97
C GLY A 14 20.98 14.93 -4.77
N ILE A 15 20.14 15.96 -4.77
CA ILE A 15 19.97 16.87 -3.62
C ILE A 15 19.28 16.13 -2.46
N MET A 16 18.19 15.40 -2.75
CA MET A 16 17.48 14.63 -1.73
C MET A 16 18.34 13.53 -1.10
N GLU A 17 19.14 12.83 -1.90
CA GLU A 17 20.07 11.79 -1.42
C GLU A 17 21.15 12.38 -0.50
N LYS A 18 21.75 13.51 -0.87
CA LYS A 18 22.73 14.21 -0.03
C LYS A 18 22.12 14.71 1.27
N CYS A 19 20.90 15.25 1.23
CA CYS A 19 20.17 15.68 2.43
C CYS A 19 19.84 14.48 3.34
N ALA A 20 19.34 13.38 2.76
CA ALA A 20 19.04 12.16 3.50
C ALA A 20 20.29 11.62 4.22
N ALA A 21 21.41 11.50 3.51
CA ALA A 21 22.68 11.06 4.07
C ALA A 21 23.20 12.00 5.16
N ARG A 22 23.18 13.32 4.93
CA ARG A 22 23.66 14.33 5.89
C ARG A 22 22.95 14.26 7.25
N TYR A 23 21.64 13.98 7.26
CA TYR A 23 20.84 13.96 8.48
C TYR A 23 20.55 12.56 9.00
N GLY A 24 21.12 11.51 8.39
CA GLY A 24 20.87 10.12 8.77
C GLY A 24 19.39 9.74 8.65
N LYS A 25 18.69 10.28 7.65
CA LYS A 25 17.26 10.03 7.41
C LYS A 25 17.05 9.33 6.07
N SER A 26 15.90 8.67 5.92
CA SER A 26 15.50 8.14 4.61
C SER A 26 15.10 9.28 3.66
N ILE A 27 15.26 9.08 2.35
CA ILE A 27 14.77 10.00 1.31
C ILE A 27 13.27 10.29 1.50
N HIS A 28 12.49 9.27 1.88
CA HIS A 28 11.06 9.40 2.16
C HIS A 28 10.76 10.38 3.31
N THR A 29 11.54 10.31 4.40
CA THR A 29 11.42 11.23 5.52
C THR A 29 11.73 12.66 5.08
N ILE A 30 12.79 12.86 4.29
CA ILE A 30 13.15 14.19 3.76
C ILE A 30 12.02 14.74 2.89
N ARG A 31 11.43 13.93 2.01
CA ARG A 31 10.26 14.34 1.20
C ARG A 31 9.09 14.79 2.06
N LYS A 32 8.71 14.02 3.09
CA LYS A 32 7.63 14.40 4.01
C LYS A 32 7.90 15.74 4.71
N ILE A 33 9.14 15.99 5.13
CA ILE A 33 9.53 17.25 5.75
C ILE A 33 9.36 18.40 4.76
N ILE A 34 9.87 18.25 3.54
CA ILE A 34 9.75 19.27 2.48
C ILE A 34 8.28 19.54 2.17
N ASP A 35 7.47 18.49 1.99
CA ASP A 35 6.04 18.60 1.68
C ASP A 35 5.27 19.35 2.77
N ALA A 36 5.48 18.96 4.04
CA ALA A 36 4.84 19.60 5.17
C ALA A 36 5.26 21.07 5.30
N THR A 37 6.57 21.33 5.22
CA THR A 37 7.13 22.68 5.38
C THR A 37 6.71 23.60 4.24
N THR A 38 6.67 23.10 3.00
CA THR A 38 6.22 23.87 1.83
C THR A 38 4.76 24.26 1.97
N TRP A 39 3.91 23.32 2.41
CA TRP A 39 2.50 23.62 2.63
C TRP A 39 2.30 24.62 3.78
N VAL A 40 2.95 24.43 4.93
CA VAL A 40 2.87 25.37 6.05
C VAL A 40 3.43 26.74 5.66
N LYS A 41 4.53 26.82 4.91
CA LYS A 41 5.03 28.09 4.39
C LYS A 41 4.00 28.82 3.52
N GLY A 42 3.22 28.09 2.73
CA GLY A 42 2.20 28.67 1.85
C GLY A 42 0.94 29.16 2.59
N PHE A 43 0.53 28.47 3.66
CA PHE A 43 -0.76 28.73 4.33
C PHE A 43 -0.62 29.38 5.72
N TYR A 44 0.51 29.16 6.41
CA TYR A 44 0.81 29.60 7.77
C TYR A 44 2.27 30.08 7.89
N PRO A 45 2.69 31.11 7.11
CA PRO A 45 4.10 31.53 7.05
C PRO A 45 4.69 31.93 8.40
N LYS A 46 3.86 32.45 9.32
CA LYS A 46 4.28 32.83 10.68
C LYS A 46 4.83 31.66 11.50
N LEU A 47 4.40 30.42 11.22
CA LEU A 47 4.91 29.22 11.89
C LEU A 47 6.29 28.78 11.38
N ILE A 48 6.72 29.29 10.22
CA ILE A 48 8.08 29.11 9.73
C ILE A 48 9.00 30.21 10.28
N GLU A 49 8.49 31.43 10.39
CA GLU A 49 9.21 32.57 10.99
C GLU A 49 9.41 32.38 12.49
N ASN A 50 8.41 31.86 13.19
CA ASN A 50 8.43 31.56 14.62
C ASN A 50 7.96 30.12 14.84
N PRO A 51 8.83 29.13 14.64
CA PRO A 51 8.45 27.73 14.79
C PRO A 51 8.15 27.39 16.25
N PRO A 52 7.10 26.58 16.52
CA PRO A 52 6.90 26.00 17.85
C PRO A 52 8.08 25.11 18.20
N GLU A 53 8.31 24.92 19.51
CA GLU A 53 9.41 24.10 20.04
C GLU A 53 9.42 22.68 19.44
N LEU A 54 8.23 22.12 19.19
CA LEU A 54 8.03 20.88 18.45
C LEU A 54 7.11 21.12 17.27
N PHE A 55 7.65 21.10 16.06
CA PHE A 55 6.84 21.21 14.85
C PHE A 55 6.14 19.87 14.54
N PRO A 56 4.81 19.80 14.59
CA PRO A 56 4.09 18.54 14.48
C PRO A 56 3.93 18.14 13.00
N LEU A 57 5.02 17.66 12.38
CA LEU A 57 5.09 17.33 10.94
C LEU A 57 3.98 16.39 10.47
N THR A 58 3.69 15.35 11.25
CA THR A 58 2.66 14.37 10.93
C THR A 58 1.27 15.01 10.92
N GLN A 59 0.99 15.81 11.95
CA GLN A 59 -0.27 16.53 12.08
C GLN A 59 -0.41 17.60 11.00
N ALA A 60 0.66 18.28 10.61
CA ALA A 60 0.65 19.23 9.49
C ALA A 60 0.24 18.56 8.17
N LEU A 61 0.72 17.35 7.89
CA LEU A 61 0.32 16.58 6.70
C LEU A 61 -1.14 16.10 6.77
N GLN A 62 -1.61 15.72 7.96
CA GLN A 62 -3.01 15.36 8.18
C GLN A 62 -3.92 16.58 8.02
N LEU A 63 -3.55 17.73 8.60
CA LEU A 63 -4.27 18.99 8.47
C LEU A 63 -4.32 19.46 7.02
N ARG A 64 -3.22 19.32 6.25
CA ARG A 64 -3.23 19.55 4.80
C ARG A 64 -4.29 18.70 4.09
N THR A 65 -4.44 17.45 4.50
CA THR A 65 -5.43 16.53 3.94
C THR A 65 -6.84 16.98 4.29
N ILE A 66 -7.09 17.34 5.55
CA ILE A 66 -8.36 17.91 6.03
C ILE A 66 -8.70 19.18 5.26
N HIS A 67 -7.77 20.14 5.16
CA HIS A 67 -7.97 21.39 4.42
C HIS A 67 -8.25 21.17 2.93
N ARG A 68 -7.73 20.09 2.31
CA ARG A 68 -8.05 19.73 0.93
C ARG A 68 -9.46 19.17 0.78
N LEU A 69 -9.91 18.39 1.77
CA LEU A 69 -11.26 17.79 1.78
C LEU A 69 -12.32 18.83 2.14
N ASP A 70 -12.04 19.65 3.15
CA ASP A 70 -12.90 20.72 3.64
C ASP A 70 -12.05 21.89 4.18
N PRO A 71 -11.84 22.94 3.36
CA PRO A 71 -11.06 24.10 3.76
C PRO A 71 -11.59 24.83 5.00
N SER A 72 -12.89 24.78 5.26
CA SER A 72 -13.49 25.45 6.42
C SER A 72 -13.09 24.74 7.71
N VAL A 73 -13.24 23.41 7.75
CA VAL A 73 -12.80 22.58 8.89
C VAL A 73 -11.28 22.71 9.08
N GLY A 74 -10.52 22.66 8.00
CA GLY A 74 -9.06 22.81 8.05
C GLY A 74 -8.61 24.15 8.64
N LYS A 75 -9.33 25.25 8.37
CA LYS A 75 -9.04 26.56 8.97
C LYS A 75 -9.43 26.61 10.45
N GLU A 76 -10.60 26.07 10.80
CA GLU A 76 -11.14 26.07 12.16
C GLU A 76 -10.20 25.38 13.16
N ILE A 77 -9.67 24.20 12.81
CA ILE A 77 -8.84 23.41 13.73
C ILE A 77 -7.34 23.73 13.63
N SER A 78 -6.91 24.61 12.71
CA SER A 78 -5.50 24.81 12.38
C SER A 78 -4.65 25.26 13.57
N SER A 79 -5.11 26.26 14.34
CA SER A 79 -4.39 26.75 15.52
C SER A 79 -4.19 25.64 16.55
N ASP A 80 -5.27 24.92 16.86
CA ASP A 80 -5.28 23.84 17.85
C ASP A 80 -4.36 22.68 17.45
N VAL A 81 -4.26 22.39 16.15
CA VAL A 81 -3.31 21.39 15.64
C VAL A 81 -1.85 21.82 15.87
N PHE A 82 -1.51 23.06 15.56
CA PHE A 82 -0.14 23.56 15.74
C PHE A 82 0.22 23.83 17.21
N GLU A 83 -0.77 24.03 18.07
CA GLU A 83 -0.64 24.07 19.53
C GLU A 83 -0.58 22.67 20.17
N GLY A 84 -0.69 21.59 19.38
CA GLY A 84 -0.59 20.21 19.86
C GLY A 84 -1.84 19.69 20.59
N LYS A 85 -2.98 20.37 20.49
CA LYS A 85 -4.26 19.94 21.10
C LYS A 85 -4.89 18.75 20.37
N PHE A 86 -4.46 18.47 19.13
CA PHE A 86 -4.88 17.32 18.36
C PHE A 86 -3.79 16.26 18.28
N SER A 87 -4.16 15.04 18.65
CA SER A 87 -3.36 13.86 18.40
C SER A 87 -3.49 13.38 16.96
N GLY A 88 -2.51 12.61 16.48
CA GLY A 88 -2.55 11.99 15.16
C GLY A 88 -3.80 11.13 14.92
N PRO A 89 -4.25 10.29 15.87
CA PRO A 89 -5.50 9.54 15.75
C PRO A 89 -6.74 10.43 15.58
N GLN A 90 -6.89 11.49 16.37
CA GLN A 90 -8.03 12.40 16.25
C GLN A 90 -8.11 13.07 14.88
N LEU A 91 -6.97 13.45 14.30
CA LEU A 91 -6.94 13.98 12.93
C LEU A 91 -7.24 12.92 11.88
N ALA A 92 -6.84 11.65 12.11
CA ALA A 92 -7.19 10.55 11.23
C ALA A 92 -8.71 10.31 11.23
N ASP A 93 -9.35 10.37 12.39
CA ASP A 93 -10.81 10.22 12.52
C ASP A 93 -11.55 11.33 11.77
N ILE A 94 -11.09 12.59 11.88
CA ILE A 94 -11.65 13.70 11.10
C ILE A 94 -11.51 13.44 9.60
N VAL A 95 -10.35 12.96 9.14
CA VAL A 95 -10.14 12.60 7.73
C VAL A 95 -11.11 11.49 7.29
N VAL A 96 -11.36 10.48 8.14
CA VAL A 96 -12.32 9.41 7.85
C VAL A 96 -13.73 9.99 7.71
N GLU A 97 -14.17 10.83 8.64
CA GLU A 97 -15.50 11.45 8.60
C GLU A 97 -15.67 12.39 7.40
N LEU A 98 -14.66 13.19 7.07
CA LEU A 98 -14.69 14.04 5.88
C LEU A 98 -14.70 13.20 4.60
N ASN A 99 -14.00 12.07 4.55
CA ASN A 99 -14.07 11.16 3.41
C ASN A 99 -15.44 10.46 3.29
N LYS A 100 -16.15 10.23 4.39
CA LYS A 100 -17.55 9.76 4.35
C LYS A 100 -18.48 10.84 3.83
N LYS A 101 -18.34 12.07 4.34
CA LYS A 101 -19.18 13.24 3.98
C LYS A 101 -18.97 13.68 2.53
N TYR A 102 -17.71 13.77 2.10
CA TYR A 102 -17.30 14.19 0.77
C TYR A 102 -16.90 13.00 -0.10
N ARG A 103 -17.38 11.80 0.22
CA ARG A 103 -17.20 10.61 -0.63
C ARG A 103 -17.53 11.04 -2.04
N PRO A 104 -16.57 11.03 -2.98
CA PRO A 104 -16.85 11.53 -4.32
C PRO A 104 -18.05 10.73 -4.83
N LYS A 105 -19.11 11.44 -5.23
CA LYS A 105 -20.26 10.80 -5.90
C LYS A 105 -19.67 9.87 -6.96
N PRO A 106 -20.20 8.64 -7.12
CA PRO A 106 -19.67 7.70 -8.09
C PRO A 106 -19.52 8.40 -9.43
N VAL A 107 -18.26 8.72 -9.76
CA VAL A 107 -17.91 9.34 -11.04
C VAL A 107 -18.34 8.33 -12.08
N ALA A 108 -19.18 8.79 -13.01
CA ALA A 108 -19.68 7.95 -14.09
C ALA A 108 -18.48 7.29 -14.80
N PRO A 109 -18.58 6.01 -15.22
CA PRO A 109 -17.44 5.22 -15.69
C PRO A 109 -16.63 5.88 -16.82
N ASP A 110 -17.29 6.71 -17.61
CA ASP A 110 -16.78 7.49 -18.74
C ASP A 110 -15.87 8.67 -18.35
N LYS A 111 -15.88 9.08 -17.07
CA LYS A 111 -15.06 10.19 -16.55
C LYS A 111 -13.95 9.76 -15.59
N LEU A 112 -13.74 8.45 -15.43
CA LEU A 112 -12.69 7.93 -14.55
C LEU A 112 -11.33 8.03 -15.23
N SER A 113 -10.33 8.53 -14.49
CA SER A 113 -8.94 8.45 -14.95
C SER A 113 -8.49 6.98 -14.99
N PRO A 114 -7.52 6.60 -15.84
CA PRO A 114 -6.99 5.23 -15.87
C PRO A 114 -6.50 4.73 -14.51
N ILE A 115 -5.95 5.64 -13.68
CA ILE A 115 -5.49 5.33 -12.32
C ILE A 115 -6.67 4.99 -11.41
N GLU A 116 -7.74 5.77 -11.47
CA GLU A 116 -8.95 5.57 -10.67
C GLU A 116 -9.66 4.26 -11.09
N ILE A 117 -9.69 3.95 -12.39
CA ILE A 117 -10.19 2.67 -12.90
C ILE A 117 -9.35 1.52 -12.34
N LYS A 118 -8.02 1.62 -12.39
CA LYS A 118 -7.12 0.57 -11.84
C LYS A 118 -7.34 0.39 -10.35
N ARG A 119 -7.48 1.48 -9.59
CA ARG A 119 -7.74 1.44 -8.14
C ARG A 119 -9.06 0.75 -7.83
N ARG A 120 -10.16 1.17 -8.47
CA ARG A 120 -11.48 0.57 -8.24
C ARG A 120 -11.53 -0.91 -8.61
N LYS A 121 -10.82 -1.31 -9.67
CA LYS A 121 -10.68 -2.73 -10.03
C LYS A 121 -9.92 -3.52 -8.96
N ALA A 122 -8.88 -2.94 -8.36
CA ALA A 122 -8.17 -3.58 -7.26
C ALA A 122 -9.05 -3.69 -6.00
N GLU A 123 -9.74 -2.61 -5.63
CA GLU A 123 -10.67 -2.58 -4.49
C GLU A 123 -11.81 -3.60 -4.66
N ALA A 124 -12.41 -3.68 -5.86
CA ALA A 124 -13.46 -4.65 -6.16
C ALA A 124 -12.95 -6.11 -6.11
N LEU A 125 -11.72 -6.36 -6.57
CA LEU A 125 -11.10 -7.68 -6.49
C LEU A 125 -10.80 -8.07 -5.04
N GLU A 126 -10.29 -7.15 -4.22
CA GLU A 126 -10.07 -7.38 -2.79
C GLU A 126 -11.39 -7.68 -2.05
N GLU A 127 -12.46 -6.96 -2.36
CA GLU A 127 -13.80 -7.22 -1.81
C GLU A 127 -14.33 -8.60 -2.24
N GLU A 128 -14.17 -8.96 -3.51
CA GLU A 128 -14.56 -10.29 -4.01
C GLU A 128 -13.77 -11.41 -3.32
N VAL A 129 -12.45 -11.25 -3.16
CA VAL A 129 -11.61 -12.21 -2.42
C VAL A 129 -12.03 -12.32 -0.96
N SER A 130 -12.30 -11.20 -0.29
CA SER A 130 -12.77 -11.22 1.11
C SER A 130 -14.05 -12.04 1.27
N ASN A 131 -14.97 -11.96 0.31
CA ASN A 131 -16.21 -12.73 0.32
C ASN A 131 -16.00 -14.22 -0.01
N LEU A 132 -15.02 -14.53 -0.87
CA LEU A 132 -14.69 -15.89 -1.29
C LEU A 132 -13.81 -16.65 -0.29
N LEU A 133 -12.98 -15.95 0.48
CA LEU A 133 -12.09 -16.58 1.47
C LEU A 133 -12.88 -17.44 2.46
N ALA A 134 -14.04 -16.98 2.94
CA ALA A 134 -14.89 -17.79 3.82
C ALA A 134 -15.29 -19.13 3.18
N GLN A 135 -15.66 -19.13 1.90
CA GLN A 135 -16.07 -20.34 1.17
C GLN A 135 -14.90 -21.28 0.91
N LEU A 136 -13.72 -20.74 0.58
CA LEU A 136 -12.51 -21.55 0.40
C LEU A 136 -12.09 -22.23 1.70
N LEU A 137 -12.16 -21.48 2.81
CA LEU A 137 -11.80 -21.98 4.13
C LEU A 137 -12.76 -23.04 4.67
N GLU A 138 -14.04 -23.02 4.26
CA GLU A 138 -14.99 -24.10 4.56
C GLU A 138 -14.65 -25.40 3.83
N GLY A 139 -13.99 -25.33 2.67
CA GLY A 139 -13.52 -26.49 1.93
C GLY A 139 -12.25 -27.13 2.50
N GLU A 140 -11.58 -26.46 3.42
CA GLU A 140 -10.35 -26.91 4.06
C GLU A 140 -10.62 -27.60 5.40
N ASN A 141 -9.90 -28.68 5.69
CA ASN A 141 -10.05 -29.45 6.93
C ASN A 141 -9.24 -28.82 8.08
N PHE A 142 -9.59 -27.60 8.48
CA PHE A 142 -8.97 -26.98 9.65
C PHE A 142 -9.43 -27.63 10.95
N PRO A 143 -8.55 -27.73 11.97
CA PRO A 143 -8.89 -28.32 13.26
C PRO A 143 -9.92 -27.49 14.04
N SER A 144 -10.01 -26.19 13.74
CA SER A 144 -10.98 -25.26 14.30
C SER A 144 -11.37 -24.21 13.27
N ARG A 145 -12.41 -23.43 13.58
CA ARG A 145 -12.95 -22.42 12.66
C ARG A 145 -11.88 -21.36 12.38
N PRO A 146 -11.47 -21.18 11.10
CA PRO A 146 -10.52 -20.14 10.75
C PRO A 146 -11.14 -18.74 10.84
N GLU A 147 -10.34 -17.77 11.24
CA GLU A 147 -10.70 -16.35 11.33
C GLU A 147 -9.90 -15.53 10.31
N VAL A 148 -10.59 -14.69 9.54
CA VAL A 148 -9.97 -13.80 8.55
C VAL A 148 -9.85 -12.40 9.14
N SER A 149 -8.67 -11.82 9.04
CA SER A 149 -8.36 -10.46 9.50
C SER A 149 -7.47 -9.72 8.50
N SER A 150 -7.25 -8.43 8.70
CA SER A 150 -6.34 -7.64 7.85
C SER A 150 -4.88 -8.04 8.07
N GLY A 151 -4.13 -8.21 6.98
CA GLY A 151 -2.71 -8.59 7.02
C GLY A 151 -1.71 -7.44 7.23
N ARG A 152 -2.18 -6.22 7.51
CA ARG A 152 -1.32 -5.02 7.66
C ARG A 152 -0.30 -5.10 8.79
N ALA A 153 -0.53 -5.95 9.79
CA ALA A 153 0.38 -6.15 10.92
C ALA A 153 1.47 -7.19 10.64
N VAL A 154 1.34 -7.98 9.56
CA VAL A 154 2.36 -8.95 9.13
C VAL A 154 3.48 -8.21 8.39
N VAL A 155 4.70 -8.75 8.43
CA VAL A 155 5.85 -8.19 7.73
C VAL A 155 6.45 -9.24 6.80
N PRO A 156 6.50 -9.02 5.46
CA PRO A 156 5.90 -7.90 4.77
C PRO A 156 4.37 -7.88 4.89
N PRO A 157 3.72 -6.70 4.79
CA PRO A 157 2.27 -6.62 4.91
C PRO A 157 1.59 -7.36 3.76
N CYS A 158 0.46 -7.99 4.07
CA CYS A 158 -0.43 -8.59 3.10
C CYS A 158 -1.86 -8.07 3.24
N ASP A 159 -2.73 -8.41 2.30
CA ASP A 159 -4.13 -7.97 2.31
C ASP A 159 -4.90 -8.63 3.46
N PHE A 160 -4.80 -9.96 3.58
CA PHE A 160 -5.51 -10.75 4.58
C PHE A 160 -4.61 -11.75 5.30
N VAL A 161 -4.99 -12.09 6.52
CA VAL A 161 -4.40 -13.17 7.31
C VAL A 161 -5.50 -14.09 7.80
N VAL A 162 -5.30 -15.39 7.64
CA VAL A 162 -6.15 -16.41 8.23
C VAL A 162 -5.46 -16.96 9.47
N SER A 163 -6.19 -16.98 10.57
CA SER A 163 -5.74 -17.54 11.84
C SER A 163 -6.58 -18.74 12.23
N VAL A 164 -5.95 -19.75 12.80
CA VAL A 164 -6.59 -20.96 13.34
C VAL A 164 -6.18 -21.05 14.80
N ASP A 165 -7.15 -21.14 15.72
CA ASP A 165 -6.92 -21.07 17.17
C ASP A 165 -6.10 -19.82 17.60
N GLY A 166 -6.37 -18.68 16.95
CA GLY A 166 -5.65 -17.43 17.20
C GLY A 166 -4.19 -17.42 16.71
N LYS A 167 -3.72 -18.49 16.08
CA LYS A 167 -2.41 -18.55 15.43
C LYS A 167 -2.54 -18.21 13.95
N PRO A 168 -1.86 -17.15 13.47
CA PRO A 168 -1.77 -16.86 12.04
C PRO A 168 -1.11 -18.02 11.27
N THR A 169 -1.77 -18.53 10.23
CA THR A 169 -1.30 -19.69 9.44
C THR A 169 -1.20 -19.40 7.95
N ILE A 170 -2.12 -18.62 7.39
CA ILE A 170 -2.14 -18.27 5.97
C ILE A 170 -2.03 -16.76 5.82
N VAL A 171 -1.22 -16.34 4.86
CA VAL A 171 -1.21 -14.96 4.35
C VAL A 171 -1.85 -14.98 2.97
N ALA A 172 -2.87 -14.16 2.78
CA ALA A 172 -3.59 -14.05 1.53
C ALA A 172 -3.31 -12.69 0.89
N GLU A 173 -2.79 -12.71 -0.32
CA GLU A 173 -2.38 -11.53 -1.08
C GLU A 173 -3.16 -11.43 -2.39
N VAL A 174 -3.74 -10.27 -2.65
CA VAL A 174 -4.52 -9.96 -3.84
C VAL A 174 -3.67 -9.14 -4.80
N LYS A 175 -3.59 -9.60 -6.05
CA LYS A 175 -2.78 -8.97 -7.08
C LYS A 175 -3.58 -8.75 -8.35
N ASN A 176 -3.95 -7.49 -8.55
CA ASN A 176 -4.47 -7.01 -9.82
C ASN A 176 -3.32 -6.72 -10.79
N PHE A 177 -2.70 -7.77 -11.34
CA PHE A 177 -1.71 -7.61 -12.40
C PHE A 177 -2.38 -7.10 -13.67
N SER A 178 -1.97 -5.91 -14.09
CA SER A 178 -2.25 -5.46 -15.44
C SER A 178 -1.40 -6.23 -16.45
N SER A 179 -1.88 -6.37 -17.68
CA SER A 179 -1.12 -7.00 -18.78
C SER A 179 0.24 -6.33 -19.06
N LYS A 180 0.51 -5.15 -18.50
CA LYS A 180 1.75 -4.36 -18.63
C LYS A 180 2.60 -4.28 -17.34
N GLU A 181 2.32 -5.09 -16.32
CA GLU A 181 3.05 -5.04 -15.05
C GLU A 181 4.58 -5.28 -15.24
N PRO A 182 5.48 -4.49 -14.62
CA PRO A 182 6.93 -4.72 -14.70
C PRO A 182 7.37 -6.01 -14.00
N THR A 183 8.43 -6.67 -14.50
CA THR A 183 9.03 -7.88 -13.87
C THR A 183 9.46 -7.62 -12.42
N THR A 184 9.83 -6.39 -12.08
CA THR A 184 10.18 -5.99 -10.70
C THR A 184 9.05 -6.27 -9.71
N ASN A 185 7.78 -6.10 -10.11
CA ASN A 185 6.64 -6.37 -9.23
C ASN A 185 6.48 -7.88 -8.96
N LEU A 186 6.78 -8.73 -9.94
CA LEU A 186 6.80 -10.19 -9.78
C LEU A 186 7.92 -10.62 -8.83
N VAL A 187 9.11 -10.03 -8.97
CA VAL A 187 10.25 -10.29 -8.08
C VAL A 187 9.94 -9.85 -6.65
N SER A 188 9.34 -8.68 -6.45
CA SER A 188 8.92 -8.21 -5.12
C SER A 188 7.89 -9.15 -4.49
N LEU A 189 6.88 -9.58 -5.25
CA LEU A 189 5.90 -10.56 -4.76
C LEU A 189 6.57 -11.88 -4.37
N LEU A 190 7.50 -12.37 -5.19
CA LEU A 190 8.25 -13.58 -4.91
C LEU A 190 9.07 -13.47 -3.62
N GLY A 191 9.73 -12.31 -3.42
CA GLY A 191 10.45 -12.01 -2.18
C GLY A 191 9.54 -11.99 -0.96
N ASN A 192 8.34 -11.42 -1.09
CA ASN A 192 7.34 -11.45 -0.01
C ASN A 192 6.92 -12.88 0.33
N CYS A 193 6.61 -13.71 -0.68
CA CYS A 193 6.28 -15.12 -0.47
C CYS A 193 7.37 -15.87 0.29
N ALA A 194 8.64 -15.69 -0.10
CA ALA A 194 9.76 -16.32 0.58
C ALA A 194 9.89 -15.87 2.05
N LEU A 195 9.70 -14.58 2.33
CA LEU A 195 9.73 -14.05 3.69
C LEU A 195 8.57 -14.57 4.55
N TRP A 196 7.38 -14.72 3.98
CA TRP A 196 6.23 -15.30 4.67
C TRP A 196 6.42 -16.79 4.96
N GLN A 197 6.89 -17.57 3.98
CA GLN A 197 7.22 -18.99 4.19
C GLN A 197 8.28 -19.19 5.27
N ASN A 198 9.31 -18.34 5.30
CA ASN A 198 10.34 -18.38 6.35
C ASN A 198 9.77 -18.06 7.76
N GLN A 199 8.63 -17.37 7.84
CA GLN A 199 7.90 -17.13 9.09
C GLN A 199 6.89 -18.24 9.43
N GLY A 200 6.81 -19.29 8.61
CA GLY A 200 5.90 -20.41 8.79
C GLY A 200 4.49 -20.19 8.23
N PHE A 201 4.28 -19.15 7.43
CA PHE A 201 3.00 -18.93 6.74
C PHE A 201 2.89 -19.76 5.47
N SER A 202 1.66 -20.15 5.13
CA SER A 202 1.29 -20.63 3.80
C SER A 202 0.80 -19.46 2.94
N PRO A 203 1.50 -19.05 1.87
CA PRO A 203 1.05 -17.95 1.01
C PRO A 203 -0.06 -18.40 0.05
N TRP A 204 -1.16 -17.66 0.07
CA TRP A 204 -2.29 -17.79 -0.86
C TRP A 204 -2.35 -16.53 -1.73
N LEU A 205 -2.30 -16.71 -3.05
CA LEU A 205 -2.25 -15.61 -4.02
C LEU A 205 -3.52 -15.58 -4.87
N PHE A 206 -4.14 -14.41 -4.95
CA PHE A 206 -5.37 -14.20 -5.70
C PHE A 206 -5.14 -13.26 -6.87
N PHE A 207 -5.49 -13.71 -8.08
CA PHE A 207 -5.35 -12.95 -9.32
C PHE A 207 -6.69 -12.87 -10.05
N PRO A 208 -6.95 -11.83 -10.86
CA PRO A 208 -8.12 -11.82 -11.73
C PRO A 208 -8.00 -12.91 -12.80
N SER A 209 -9.13 -13.43 -13.26
CA SER A 209 -9.22 -14.55 -14.21
C SER A 209 -8.49 -14.32 -15.55
N ASP A 210 -8.26 -13.06 -15.94
CA ASP A 210 -7.53 -12.67 -17.15
C ASP A 210 -5.99 -12.62 -16.98
N ALA A 211 -5.46 -12.92 -15.78
CA ALA A 211 -4.02 -12.87 -15.48
C ALA A 211 -3.23 -14.14 -15.84
N ALA A 212 -3.89 -15.20 -16.30
CA ALA A 212 -3.33 -16.55 -16.51
C ALA A 212 -1.91 -16.60 -17.12
N PRO A 213 -1.58 -15.96 -18.27
CA PRO A 213 -0.25 -16.08 -18.88
C PRO A 213 0.91 -15.57 -18.02
N ARG A 214 0.65 -14.66 -17.08
CA ARG A 214 1.68 -14.13 -16.16
C ARG A 214 1.84 -14.98 -14.91
N ILE A 215 0.80 -15.73 -14.54
CA ILE A 215 0.87 -16.69 -13.44
C ILE A 215 1.84 -17.80 -13.80
N ASP A 216 1.83 -18.32 -15.02
CA ASP A 216 2.83 -19.30 -15.49
C ASP A 216 4.27 -18.77 -15.33
N LYS A 217 4.51 -17.52 -15.74
CA LYS A 217 5.83 -16.89 -15.58
C LYS A 217 6.22 -16.76 -14.12
N PHE A 218 5.30 -16.29 -13.26
CA PHE A 218 5.54 -16.15 -11.83
C PHE A 218 5.80 -17.51 -11.16
N GLN A 219 4.99 -18.53 -11.48
CA GLN A 219 5.11 -19.88 -10.95
C GLN A 219 6.42 -20.53 -11.40
N SER A 220 6.84 -20.35 -12.66
CA SER A 220 8.15 -20.80 -13.13
C SER A 220 9.30 -20.15 -12.34
N MET A 221 9.20 -18.84 -12.03
CA MET A 221 10.17 -18.17 -11.17
C MET A 221 10.15 -18.71 -9.74
N ALA A 222 8.97 -18.93 -9.17
CA ALA A 222 8.80 -19.48 -7.83
C ALA A 222 9.44 -20.87 -7.70
N ILE A 223 9.22 -21.76 -8.67
CA ILE A 223 9.84 -23.09 -8.72
C ILE A 223 11.36 -22.97 -8.80
N LYS A 224 11.90 -22.16 -9.72
CA LYS A 224 13.36 -21.99 -9.90
C LYS A 224 14.06 -21.41 -8.66
N CYS A 225 13.35 -20.58 -7.90
CA CYS A 225 13.86 -19.97 -6.69
C CYS A 225 13.58 -20.79 -5.42
N GLY A 226 12.91 -21.95 -5.52
CA GLY A 226 12.57 -22.79 -4.37
C GLY A 226 11.50 -22.17 -3.44
N VAL A 227 10.71 -21.23 -3.94
CA VAL A 227 9.63 -20.56 -3.20
C VAL A 227 8.32 -21.30 -3.48
N THR A 228 8.24 -22.54 -3.02
CA THR A 228 7.08 -23.43 -3.19
C THR A 228 6.90 -24.29 -1.93
N PRO A 229 5.68 -24.77 -1.63
CA PRO A 229 4.43 -24.60 -2.38
C PRO A 229 3.82 -23.19 -2.23
N LEU A 230 3.07 -22.76 -3.26
CA LEU A 230 2.25 -21.56 -3.26
C LEU A 230 0.84 -21.95 -3.72
N GLU A 231 -0.18 -21.53 -2.98
CA GLU A 231 -1.56 -21.69 -3.43
C GLU A 231 -1.95 -20.48 -4.28
N ILE A 232 -2.38 -20.71 -5.51
CA ILE A 232 -2.73 -19.65 -6.45
C ILE A 232 -4.18 -19.84 -6.90
N PHE A 233 -4.95 -18.77 -6.84
CA PHE A 233 -6.36 -18.74 -7.22
C PHE A 233 -6.63 -17.69 -8.29
N LEU A 234 -7.43 -18.08 -9.28
CA LEU A 234 -8.05 -17.17 -10.24
C LEU A 234 -9.45 -16.77 -9.76
N VAL A 235 -9.69 -15.47 -9.70
CA VAL A 235 -10.92 -14.86 -9.21
C VAL A 235 -11.68 -14.23 -10.38
N GLY A 236 -12.95 -14.58 -10.48
CA GLY A 236 -13.88 -13.99 -11.43
C GLY A 236 -15.23 -14.70 -11.39
N ASP A 237 -16.28 -13.97 -11.81
CA ASP A 237 -17.66 -14.45 -11.82
C ASP A 237 -18.14 -14.96 -10.45
N GLY A 238 -17.68 -14.35 -9.36
CA GLY A 238 -18.05 -14.71 -7.99
C GLY A 238 -17.49 -16.08 -7.57
N LYS A 239 -16.36 -16.50 -8.15
CA LYS A 239 -15.70 -17.77 -7.83
C LYS A 239 -14.20 -17.59 -7.77
N ALA A 240 -13.57 -18.32 -6.86
CA ALA A 240 -12.13 -18.54 -6.84
C ALA A 240 -11.84 -19.97 -7.30
N LYS A 241 -11.01 -20.14 -8.33
CA LYS A 241 -10.60 -21.44 -8.84
C LYS A 241 -9.10 -21.63 -8.62
N PRO A 242 -8.65 -22.78 -8.08
CA PRO A 242 -7.24 -23.10 -8.04
C PRO A 242 -6.61 -23.00 -9.43
N TRP A 243 -5.42 -22.43 -9.51
CA TRP A 243 -4.64 -22.37 -10.74
C TRP A 243 -3.93 -23.70 -10.97
N GLU A 244 -4.38 -24.43 -11.99
CA GLU A 244 -3.70 -25.62 -12.47
C GLU A 244 -2.59 -25.21 -13.44
N SER A 245 -1.35 -25.28 -12.95
CA SER A 245 -0.15 -24.95 -13.74
C SER A 245 -0.13 -25.71 -15.07
N THR A 246 0.11 -24.99 -16.17
CA THR A 246 0.47 -25.63 -17.44
C THR A 246 1.97 -25.92 -17.55
N VAL A 247 2.77 -25.37 -16.64
CA VAL A 247 4.22 -25.61 -16.56
C VAL A 247 4.46 -26.99 -15.99
N THR A 248 5.00 -27.89 -16.81
CA THR A 248 5.43 -29.24 -16.39
C THR A 248 6.57 -29.12 -15.36
N LYS A 249 6.52 -29.98 -14.33
CA LYS A 249 7.64 -30.18 -13.41
C LYS A 249 8.73 -30.94 -14.19
N ASP A 250 9.58 -30.20 -14.89
CA ASP A 250 10.82 -30.72 -15.45
C ASP A 250 11.94 -30.68 -14.40
#